data_AF-A0A383EH43-F1
#
_entry.id   AF-A0A383EH43-F1
#
_cell.length_a   1.000
_cell.length_b   1.000
_cell.length_c   1.000
_cell.angle_alpha   90.00
_cell.angle_beta   90.00
_cell.angle_gamma   90.00
#
_symmetry.space_group_name_H-M   'P 1'
#
loop_
_entity.id
_entity.type
_entity.pdbx_description
1 polymer ?
#
loop_
_entity_poly.entity_id
_entity_poly.type
_entity_poly.pdbx_seq_one_letter_code
_entity_poly.pdbx_strand_id
1 'polypeptide(L)'
;MVKEIKINKLLVILMMTVLSLTTLAADKHFERHQLPQLNQEILDASDYSYEKTTIPTKDIIPVQTQRVRELRVQDREWLLNDEYGPLIIDQNNYLIDGHHRLDGIKELQIKNVRVLRVKASIEEIVEAFKEYQDHTPTYEPLTSAPDQRDLIAITQ
;
A
#
# COMPACT_ATOMS: atom_id res chain seq x y z
N MET A 1 11.04 -31.59 -46.54
CA MET A 1 10.76 -30.25 -47.07
C MET A 1 10.15 -29.42 -45.95
N VAL A 2 10.93 -28.56 -45.30
CA VAL A 2 10.45 -27.72 -44.19
C VAL A 2 9.89 -26.42 -44.79
N LYS A 3 8.63 -26.11 -44.50
CA LYS A 3 7.93 -24.94 -45.04
C LYS A 3 8.26 -23.75 -44.14
N GLU A 4 8.96 -22.75 -44.67
CA GLU A 4 9.20 -21.51 -43.92
C GLU A 4 7.87 -20.77 -43.69
N ILE A 5 7.58 -20.51 -42.42
CA ILE A 5 6.42 -19.69 -42.00
C ILE A 5 6.88 -18.24 -42.01
N LYS A 6 6.38 -17.44 -42.95
CA LYS A 6 6.57 -15.98 -42.95
C LYS A 6 5.61 -15.34 -41.96
N ILE A 7 6.12 -15.00 -40.77
CA ILE A 7 5.36 -14.30 -39.73
C ILE A 7 5.20 -12.82 -40.15
N ASN A 8 3.96 -12.35 -40.21
CA ASN A 8 3.63 -10.99 -40.67
C ASN A 8 4.07 -9.95 -39.62
N LYS A 9 4.72 -8.86 -40.03
CA LYS A 9 5.23 -7.81 -39.10
C LYS A 9 4.11 -7.21 -38.23
N LEU A 10 2.90 -7.09 -38.78
CA LEU A 10 1.72 -6.64 -38.05
C LEU A 10 1.31 -7.61 -36.93
N LEU A 11 1.49 -8.92 -37.14
CA LEU A 11 1.22 -9.95 -36.13
C LEU A 11 2.25 -9.88 -34.99
N VAL A 12 3.51 -9.60 -35.31
CA VAL A 12 4.58 -9.41 -34.31
C VAL A 12 4.32 -8.16 -33.47
N ILE A 13 3.94 -7.04 -34.10
CA ILE A 13 3.59 -5.80 -33.39
C ILE A 13 2.36 -6.01 -32.51
N LEU A 14 1.32 -6.68 -33.03
CA LEU A 14 0.11 -7.00 -32.27
C LEU A 14 0.44 -7.87 -31.05
N MET A 15 1.21 -8.95 -31.21
CA MET A 15 1.64 -9.80 -30.08
C MET A 15 2.46 -9.03 -29.04
N MET A 16 3.34 -8.11 -29.47
CA MET A 16 4.11 -7.26 -28.55
C MET A 16 3.21 -6.29 -27.77
N THR A 17 2.18 -5.72 -28.41
CA THR A 17 1.17 -4.92 -27.69
C THR A 17 0.33 -5.74 -26.73
N VAL A 18 -0.09 -6.96 -27.07
CA VAL A 18 -0.86 -7.83 -26.16
C VAL A 18 0.00 -8.29 -24.97
N LEU A 19 1.28 -8.58 -25.19
CA LEU A 19 2.23 -8.94 -24.13
C LEU A 19 2.51 -7.77 -23.16
N SER A 20 2.41 -6.53 -23.65
CA SER A 20 2.56 -5.31 -22.84
C SER A 20 1.31 -4.98 -22.01
N LEU A 21 0.15 -5.56 -22.34
CA LEU A 21 -1.14 -5.31 -21.66
C LEU A 21 -1.38 -6.24 -20.46
N THR A 22 -0.47 -7.16 -20.17
CA THR A 22 -0.60 -8.12 -19.06
C THR A 22 0.55 -7.98 -18.06
N THR A 23 0.78 -6.79 -17.52
CA THR A 23 1.33 -6.71 -16.16
C THR A 23 0.20 -7.08 -15.22
N LEU A 24 -0.04 -8.39 -15.02
CA LEU A 24 -0.79 -8.81 -13.84
C LEU A 24 -0.01 -8.24 -12.65
N ALA A 25 -0.62 -7.34 -11.90
CA ALA A 25 -0.15 -7.02 -10.56
C ALA A 25 0.00 -8.36 -9.86
N ALA A 26 1.23 -8.79 -9.61
CA ALA A 26 1.46 -9.98 -8.80
C ALA A 26 0.75 -9.72 -7.47
N ASP A 27 0.00 -10.71 -6.99
CA ASP A 27 -0.58 -10.68 -5.66
C ASP A 27 0.59 -10.73 -4.65
N LYS A 28 1.08 -9.53 -4.30
CA LYS A 28 2.15 -9.34 -3.33
C LYS A 28 1.53 -9.39 -1.94
N HIS A 29 2.13 -10.21 -1.08
CA HIS A 29 1.68 -10.40 0.29
C HIS A 29 2.86 -10.20 1.24
N PHE A 30 2.68 -9.32 2.21
CA PHE A 30 3.66 -9.04 3.26
C PHE A 30 3.00 -9.14 4.64
N GLU A 31 3.70 -9.76 5.58
CA GLU A 31 3.39 -9.65 7.00
C GLU A 31 3.73 -8.25 7.51
N ARG A 32 3.09 -7.81 8.60
CA ARG A 32 3.30 -6.44 9.14
C ARG A 32 4.78 -6.14 9.37
N HIS A 33 5.48 -7.10 9.97
CA HIS A 33 6.89 -6.96 10.34
C HIS A 33 7.84 -6.96 9.13
N GLN A 34 7.35 -7.22 7.91
CA GLN A 34 8.14 -7.17 6.68
C GLN A 34 8.07 -5.79 6.01
N LEU A 35 7.08 -4.95 6.36
CA LEU A 35 6.94 -3.62 5.79
C LEU A 35 7.59 -2.56 6.69
N PRO A 36 8.41 -1.67 6.13
CA PRO A 36 9.00 -0.59 6.91
C PRO A 36 7.93 0.44 7.30
N GLN A 37 8.07 1.04 8.49
CA GLN A 37 7.26 2.17 8.92
C GLN A 37 7.95 3.46 8.50
N LEU A 38 7.46 4.08 7.43
CA LEU A 38 8.11 5.22 6.79
C LEU A 38 7.36 6.53 7.03
N ASN A 39 8.08 7.65 6.99
CA ASN A 39 7.52 9.00 6.96
C ASN A 39 8.34 9.88 5.99
N GLN A 40 7.92 11.14 5.81
CA GLN A 40 8.62 12.04 4.89
C GLN A 40 10.07 12.33 5.32
N GLU A 41 10.33 12.48 6.61
CA GLU A 41 11.67 12.78 7.13
C GLU A 41 12.67 11.65 6.84
N ILE A 42 12.23 10.40 6.98
CA ILE A 42 13.02 9.21 6.62
C ILE A 42 13.32 9.20 5.12
N LEU A 43 12.32 9.49 4.28
CA LEU A 43 12.52 9.57 2.83
C LEU A 43 13.45 10.73 2.43
N ASP A 44 13.29 11.90 3.06
CA ASP A 44 14.11 13.10 2.84
C ASP A 44 15.58 12.87 3.24
N ALA A 45 15.84 11.97 4.19
CA ALA A 45 17.18 11.57 4.62
C ALA A 45 17.79 10.42 3.78
N SER A 46 17.06 9.88 2.80
CA SER A 46 17.47 8.75 1.98
C SER A 46 17.88 9.14 0.56
N ASP A 47 18.50 8.21 -0.18
CA ASP A 47 18.81 8.40 -1.61
C ASP A 47 17.59 8.18 -2.54
N TYR A 48 16.42 7.82 -1.99
CA TYR A 48 15.23 7.52 -2.77
C TYR A 48 14.45 8.79 -3.14
N SER A 49 14.31 9.03 -4.44
CA SER A 49 13.42 10.07 -4.93
C SER A 49 11.94 9.67 -4.78
N TYR A 50 11.10 10.63 -4.43
CA TYR A 50 9.65 10.45 -4.33
C TYR A 50 8.88 11.65 -4.89
N GLU A 51 7.61 11.44 -5.21
CA GLU A 51 6.67 12.47 -5.67
C GLU A 51 5.58 12.70 -4.62
N LYS A 52 5.30 13.96 -4.29
CA LYS A 52 4.11 14.35 -3.50
C LYS A 52 2.94 14.54 -4.47
N THR A 53 1.90 13.73 -4.33
CA THR A 53 0.75 13.79 -5.25
C THR A 53 -0.54 13.36 -4.56
N THR A 54 -1.65 13.51 -5.27
CA THR A 54 -2.98 13.08 -4.83
C THR A 54 -3.52 12.08 -5.83
N ILE A 55 -3.98 10.92 -5.36
CA ILE A 55 -4.53 9.87 -6.21
C ILE A 55 -5.89 9.37 -5.71
N PRO A 56 -6.71 8.76 -6.57
CA PRO A 56 -7.93 8.10 -6.13
C PRO A 56 -7.63 6.99 -5.12
N THR A 57 -8.35 6.97 -4.01
CA THR A 57 -8.20 5.94 -2.95
C THR A 57 -8.31 4.52 -3.49
N LYS A 58 -9.16 4.34 -4.52
CA LYS A 58 -9.39 3.04 -5.19
C LYS A 58 -8.17 2.51 -5.94
N ASP A 59 -7.18 3.36 -6.23
CA ASP A 59 -5.98 3.00 -7.00
C ASP A 59 -4.83 2.56 -6.07
N ILE A 60 -5.02 2.62 -4.74
CA ILE A 60 -4.09 2.10 -3.74
C ILE A 60 -4.21 0.58 -3.65
N ILE A 61 -3.10 -0.13 -3.77
CA ILE A 61 -3.04 -1.59 -3.71
C ILE A 61 -2.49 -2.03 -2.35
N PRO A 62 -3.34 -2.47 -1.39
CA PRO A 62 -2.87 -2.98 -0.11
C PRO A 62 -2.23 -4.37 -0.29
N VAL A 63 -1.07 -4.57 0.34
CA VAL A 63 -0.30 -5.84 0.25
C VAL A 63 -0.18 -6.56 1.60
N GLN A 64 -0.59 -5.92 2.69
CA GLN A 64 -0.50 -6.49 4.03
C GLN A 64 -1.68 -7.45 4.32
N THR A 65 -1.37 -8.64 4.83
CA THR A 65 -2.34 -9.70 5.19
C THR A 65 -3.07 -9.40 6.50
N GLN A 66 -2.33 -8.92 7.50
CA GLN A 66 -2.86 -8.66 8.85
C GLN A 66 -3.39 -7.23 8.99
N ARG A 67 -4.55 -7.05 9.62
CA ARG A 67 -5.11 -5.71 9.95
C ARG A 67 -5.55 -5.67 11.40
N VAL A 68 -5.22 -4.58 12.11
CA VAL A 68 -5.80 -4.30 13.43
C VAL A 68 -7.00 -3.39 13.21
N ARG A 69 -8.17 -3.84 13.64
CA ARG A 69 -9.38 -3.02 13.66
C ARG A 69 -9.29 -2.10 14.87
N GLU A 70 -9.12 -0.80 14.62
CA GLU A 70 -9.72 0.30 15.39
C GLU A 70 -9.22 1.64 14.83
N LEU A 71 -10.15 2.48 14.34
CA LEU A 71 -9.88 3.88 14.05
C LEU A 71 -10.15 4.69 15.31
N ARG A 72 -9.13 5.36 15.86
CA ARG A 72 -9.34 6.22 17.04
C ARG A 72 -10.09 7.49 16.62
N VAL A 73 -10.85 8.09 17.54
CA VAL A 73 -11.58 9.36 17.30
C VAL A 73 -10.65 10.45 16.78
N GLN A 74 -9.44 10.55 17.33
CA GLN A 74 -8.43 11.51 16.89
C GLN A 74 -7.95 11.26 15.45
N ASP A 75 -7.75 9.99 15.08
CA ASP A 75 -7.35 9.62 13.71
C ASP A 75 -8.47 10.03 12.71
N ARG A 76 -9.74 9.91 13.12
CA ARG A 76 -10.90 10.35 12.32
C ARG A 76 -10.90 11.88 12.11
N GLU A 77 -10.66 12.67 13.15
CA GLU A 77 -10.61 14.13 13.06
C GLU A 77 -9.48 14.59 12.13
N TRP A 78 -8.28 14.02 12.27
CA TRP A 78 -7.16 14.34 11.38
C TRP A 78 -7.44 14.01 9.92
N LEU A 79 -8.13 12.90 9.65
CA LEU A 79 -8.53 12.54 8.29
C LEU A 79 -9.56 13.51 7.70
N LEU A 80 -10.54 13.95 8.50
CA LEU A 80 -11.56 14.91 8.07
C LEU A 80 -11.02 16.32 7.86
N ASN A 81 -10.01 16.72 8.65
CA ASN A 81 -9.38 18.03 8.57
C ASN A 81 -8.17 18.09 7.60
N ASP A 82 -7.83 16.98 6.94
CA ASP A 82 -6.64 16.83 6.09
C ASP A 82 -5.30 17.08 6.83
N GLU A 83 -5.25 16.80 8.13
CA GLU A 83 -4.07 16.97 9.00
C GLU A 83 -3.20 15.71 9.11
N TYR A 84 -3.68 14.59 8.55
CA TYR A 84 -2.95 13.32 8.57
C TYR A 84 -1.65 13.37 7.73
N GLY A 85 -0.66 12.56 8.06
CA GLY A 85 0.50 12.36 7.17
C GLY A 85 0.08 11.72 5.84
N PRO A 86 0.75 11.97 4.71
CA PRO A 86 0.45 11.29 3.44
C PRO A 86 0.74 9.78 3.53
N LEU A 87 -0.02 8.95 2.78
CA LEU A 87 0.29 7.53 2.63
C LEU A 87 1.61 7.36 1.86
N ILE A 88 2.30 6.24 2.03
CA ILE A 88 3.53 5.97 1.28
C ILE A 88 3.31 4.76 0.38
N ILE A 89 3.54 4.96 -0.92
CA ILE A 89 3.30 3.95 -1.94
C ILE A 89 4.54 3.78 -2.83
N ASP A 90 4.69 2.60 -3.42
CA ASP A 90 5.71 2.34 -4.43
C ASP A 90 5.30 2.92 -5.79
N GLN A 91 6.19 2.78 -6.79
CA GLN A 91 5.94 3.27 -8.14
C GLN A 91 4.70 2.68 -8.83
N ASN A 92 4.19 1.53 -8.36
CA ASN A 92 3.03 0.82 -8.89
C ASN A 92 1.80 0.94 -7.97
N ASN A 93 1.81 1.89 -7.02
CA ASN A 93 0.77 2.12 -6.02
C ASN A 93 0.57 1.01 -4.97
N TYR A 94 1.54 0.11 -4.79
CA TYR A 94 1.53 -0.80 -3.64
C TYR A 94 1.75 0.00 -2.36
N LEU A 95 0.87 -0.20 -1.38
CA LEU A 95 0.94 0.50 -0.09
C LEU A 95 2.11 -0.03 0.74
N ILE A 96 3.02 0.87 1.12
CA ILE A 96 4.20 0.57 1.95
C ILE A 96 3.89 0.95 3.40
N ASP A 97 3.45 2.19 3.62
CA ASP A 97 3.11 2.71 4.95
C ASP A 97 1.77 3.45 4.95
N GLY A 98 1.09 3.41 6.11
CA GLY A 98 -0.17 4.09 6.33
C GLY A 98 -1.40 3.19 6.27
N HIS A 99 -1.25 1.90 6.54
CA HIS A 99 -2.34 0.91 6.51
C HIS A 99 -3.54 1.31 7.40
N HIS A 100 -3.31 1.73 8.64
CA HIS A 100 -4.38 2.24 9.52
C HIS A 100 -5.06 3.50 8.98
N ARG A 101 -4.28 4.41 8.38
CA ARG A 101 -4.82 5.61 7.74
C ARG A 101 -5.68 5.24 6.54
N LEU A 102 -5.25 4.26 5.73
CA LEU A 102 -6.03 3.75 4.60
C LEU A 102 -7.36 3.13 5.06
N ASP A 103 -7.38 2.41 6.18
CA ASP A 103 -8.61 1.86 6.73
C ASP A 103 -9.59 2.99 7.13
N GLY A 104 -9.12 4.03 7.83
CA GLY A 104 -9.95 5.20 8.15
C GLY A 104 -10.41 6.00 6.92
N ILE A 105 -9.55 6.17 5.92
CA ILE A 105 -9.89 6.79 4.63
C ILE A 105 -11.03 6.02 3.94
N LYS A 106 -10.97 4.67 3.96
CA LYS A 106 -12.01 3.81 3.39
C LYS A 106 -13.32 3.91 4.19
N GLU A 107 -13.23 3.91 5.51
CA GLU A 107 -14.39 4.05 6.40
C GLU A 107 -15.12 5.38 6.18
N LEU A 108 -14.36 6.48 6.07
CA LEU A 108 -14.88 7.82 5.79
C LEU A 108 -15.22 8.07 4.31
N GLN A 109 -15.00 7.09 3.44
CA GLN A 109 -15.27 7.15 2.01
C GLN A 109 -14.56 8.30 1.27
N ILE A 110 -13.40 8.73 1.76
CA ILE A 110 -12.57 9.77 1.14
C ILE A 110 -12.12 9.27 -0.24
N LYS A 111 -12.36 10.06 -1.29
CA LYS A 111 -12.17 9.63 -2.68
C LYS A 111 -10.76 9.82 -3.21
N ASN A 112 -10.05 10.82 -2.71
CA ASN A 112 -8.71 11.18 -3.14
C ASN A 112 -7.83 11.39 -1.90
N VAL A 113 -6.60 10.90 -1.96
CA VAL A 113 -5.69 10.87 -0.80
C VAL A 113 -4.31 11.41 -1.17
N ARG A 114 -3.65 12.06 -0.22
CA ARG A 114 -2.27 12.51 -0.38
C ARG A 114 -1.32 11.32 -0.20
N VAL A 115 -0.37 11.20 -1.12
CA VAL A 115 0.62 10.13 -1.12
C VAL A 115 2.03 10.68 -1.38
N LEU A 116 3.02 9.98 -0.83
CA LEU A 116 4.41 10.02 -1.25
C LEU A 116 4.65 8.78 -2.12
N ARG A 117 4.79 8.98 -3.43
CA ARG A 117 5.10 7.91 -4.37
C ARG A 117 6.61 7.78 -4.52
N VAL A 118 7.18 6.74 -3.95
CA VAL A 118 8.61 6.43 -4.06
C VAL A 118 8.88 5.84 -5.44
N LYS A 119 9.89 6.34 -6.14
CA LYS A 119 10.26 5.88 -7.50
C LYS A 119 11.11 4.61 -7.48
N ALA A 120 10.61 3.59 -6.79
CA ALA A 120 11.24 2.27 -6.65
C ALA A 120 10.14 1.21 -6.47
N SER A 121 10.48 -0.07 -6.62
CA SER A 121 9.56 -1.15 -6.29
C SER A 121 9.46 -1.36 -4.78
N ILE A 122 8.33 -1.90 -4.31
CA ILE A 122 8.16 -2.25 -2.91
C ILE A 122 9.26 -3.20 -2.39
N GLU A 123 9.78 -4.12 -3.20
CA GLU A 123 10.89 -5.01 -2.82
C GLU A 123 12.18 -4.23 -2.54
N GLU A 124 12.53 -3.28 -3.40
CA GLU A 124 13.71 -2.43 -3.23
C GLU A 124 13.59 -1.58 -1.95
N ILE A 125 12.38 -1.06 -1.69
CA ILE A 125 12.10 -0.23 -0.52
C ILE A 125 12.13 -1.07 0.76
N VAL A 126 11.53 -2.26 0.76
CA VAL A 126 11.54 -3.17 1.92
C VAL A 126 12.96 -3.56 2.30
N GLU A 127 13.83 -3.86 1.33
CA GLU A 127 15.23 -4.20 1.60
C GLU A 127 16.02 -2.99 2.11
N ALA A 128 15.89 -1.84 1.44
CA ALA A 128 16.67 -0.64 1.78
C ALA A 128 16.31 -0.06 3.16
N PHE A 129 15.04 -0.14 3.55
CA PHE A 129 14.53 0.43 4.80
C PHE A 129 14.27 -0.62 5.88
N LYS A 130 14.93 -1.79 5.83
CA LYS A 130 14.70 -2.89 6.79
C LYS A 130 14.86 -2.48 8.25
N GLU A 131 15.71 -1.49 8.54
CA GLU A 131 15.93 -0.97 9.90
C GLU A 131 14.70 -0.27 10.49
N TYR A 132 13.76 0.16 9.64
CA TYR A 132 12.49 0.78 10.00
C TYR A 132 11.33 -0.22 10.08
N GLN A 133 11.61 -1.53 9.98
CA GLN A 133 10.59 -2.57 10.19
C GLN A 133 10.20 -2.64 11.66
N ASP A 134 8.89 -2.69 11.92
CA ASP A 134 8.37 -2.83 13.28
C ASP A 134 8.13 -4.31 13.60
N HIS A 135 9.02 -4.87 14.44
CA HIS A 135 8.93 -6.25 14.94
C HIS A 135 8.08 -6.38 16.21
N THR A 136 7.31 -5.36 16.60
CA THR A 136 6.35 -5.46 17.71
C THR A 136 5.39 -6.63 17.43
N PRO A 137 5.22 -7.58 18.37
CA PRO A 137 4.38 -8.75 18.16
C PRO A 137 2.96 -8.37 17.75
N THR A 138 2.51 -8.88 16.60
CA THR A 138 1.11 -8.77 16.15
C THR A 138 0.32 -10.00 16.57
N TYR A 139 -0.99 -9.86 16.68
CA TYR A 139 -1.91 -10.98 16.91
C TYR A 139 -2.93 -11.04 15.77
N GLU A 140 -3.18 -12.25 15.28
CA GLU A 140 -4.26 -12.56 14.35
C GLU A 140 -5.54 -12.80 15.15
N PRO A 141 -6.62 -12.02 14.95
CA PRO A 141 -7.87 -12.27 15.66
C PRO A 141 -8.42 -13.66 15.32
N LEU A 142 -8.54 -14.53 16.33
CA LEU A 142 -9.15 -15.86 16.18
C LEU A 142 -10.63 -15.81 15.71
N THR A 143 -11.29 -14.66 15.84
CA THR A 143 -12.67 -14.42 15.34
C THR A 143 -12.87 -12.96 14.94
N SER A 144 -13.85 -12.68 14.08
CA SER A 144 -14.25 -11.32 13.68
C SER A 144 -15.02 -10.54 14.74
N ALA A 145 -15.15 -11.07 15.97
CA ALA A 145 -15.84 -10.45 17.08
C ALA A 145 -14.83 -9.70 17.99
N PRO A 146 -15.19 -8.53 18.54
CA PRO A 146 -14.29 -7.75 19.41
C PRO A 146 -13.96 -8.52 20.71
N ASP A 147 -12.72 -8.40 21.21
CA ASP A 147 -12.32 -8.94 22.53
C ASP A 147 -13.06 -8.13 23.61
N GLN A 148 -13.58 -8.81 24.63
CA GLN A 148 -14.29 -8.17 25.75
C GLN A 148 -13.41 -7.16 26.52
N ARG A 149 -12.09 -7.24 26.39
CA ARG A 149 -11.15 -6.27 26.97
C ARG A 149 -11.10 -4.93 26.23
N ASP A 150 -11.64 -4.85 25.01
CA ASP A 150 -11.73 -3.64 24.19
C ASP A 150 -13.05 -2.88 24.43
N LEU A 151 -13.96 -3.45 25.22
CA LEU A 151 -15.19 -2.78 25.63
C LEU A 151 -14.87 -1.78 26.74
N ILE A 152 -14.71 -0.51 26.37
CA ILE A 152 -14.70 0.58 27.35
C ILE A 152 -16.02 0.52 28.12
N ALA A 153 -15.96 0.36 29.44
CA ALA A 153 -17.13 0.48 30.30
C ALA A 153 -17.71 1.89 30.13
N ILE A 154 -18.85 2.00 29.46
CA ILE A 154 -19.64 3.23 29.41
C ILE A 154 -20.19 3.42 30.83
N THR A 155 -19.46 4.15 31.65
CA THR A 155 -20.00 4.67 32.91
C THR A 155 -20.99 5.78 32.56
N GLN A 156 -22.23 5.62 33.01
CA GLN A 156 -23.34 6.56 32.85
C GLN A 156 -23.10 7.89 33.58
#